data_AF-A0A956GKA7-F1
#
_entry.id   AF-A0A956GKA7-F1
#
_cell.length_a   1.000
_cell.length_b   1.000
_cell.length_c   1.000
_cell.angle_alpha   90.00
_cell.angle_beta   90.00
_cell.angle_gamma   90.00
#
_symmetry.space_group_name_H-M   'P 1'
#
loop_
_entity.id
_entity.type
_entity.pdbx_description
1 polymer ?
#
loop_
_entity_poly.entity_id
_entity_poly.type
_entity_poly.pdbx_seq_one_letter_code
_entity_poly.pdbx_strand_id
1 'polypeptide(L)' 'MSEGKAAVGVVGAGLMGAEIAFVYALAGHPVRLNDASEAALARALERLAGIYDKG' A
#
# COMPACT_ATOMS: atom_id res chain seq x y z
N MET A 1 -21.98 16.37 -1.27
CA MET A 1 -20.92 15.60 -0.59
C MET A 1 -19.86 15.35 -1.63
N SER A 2 -18.62 15.81 -1.42
CA SER A 2 -17.52 15.36 -2.28
C SER A 2 -17.41 13.84 -2.06
N GLU A 3 -17.66 13.04 -3.10
CA GLU A 3 -17.43 11.60 -3.02
C GLU A 3 -15.93 11.39 -2.78
N GLY A 4 -15.58 11.00 -1.55
CA GLY A 4 -14.21 10.61 -1.23
C GLY A 4 -13.75 9.47 -2.13
N LYS A 5 -12.45 9.38 -2.39
CA LYS A 5 -11.84 8.31 -3.20
C LYS A 5 -12.29 6.93 -2.71
N ALA A 6 -12.59 6.03 -3.65
CA ALA A 6 -13.00 4.66 -3.32
C ALA A 6 -11.93 3.93 -2.49
N ALA A 7 -12.36 3.19 -1.47
CA ALA A 7 -11.47 2.36 -0.66
C ALA A 7 -10.91 1.18 -1.48
N VAL A 8 -9.63 0.87 -1.30
CA VAL A 8 -8.90 -0.17 -2.06
C VAL A 8 -8.35 -1.21 -1.08
N GLY A 9 -8.67 -2.47 -1.32
CA GLY A 9 -8.05 -3.61 -0.64
C GLY A 9 -7.06 -4.31 -1.55
N VAL A 10 -5.84 -4.57 -1.06
CA VAL A 10 -4.83 -5.35 -1.78
C VAL A 10 -4.43 -6.56 -0.94
N VAL A 11 -4.54 -7.75 -1.52
CA VAL A 11 -4.19 -9.03 -0.89
C VAL A 11 -2.88 -9.54 -1.48
N GLY A 12 -1.87 -9.68 -0.64
CA GLY A 12 -0.48 -9.99 -0.99
C GLY A 12 0.43 -8.77 -0.88
N ALA A 13 1.44 -8.84 -0.01
CA ALA A 13 2.48 -7.85 0.24
C ALA A 13 3.82 -8.22 -0.41
N GLY A 14 3.79 -9.02 -1.48
CA GLY A 14 4.93 -9.19 -2.37
C GLY A 14 5.24 -7.90 -3.17
N LEU A 15 6.25 -7.95 -4.03
CA LEU A 15 6.72 -6.78 -4.79
C LEU A 15 5.59 -6.04 -5.51
N MET A 16 4.77 -6.75 -6.29
CA MET A 16 3.69 -6.12 -7.07
C MET A 16 2.57 -5.58 -6.17
N GLY A 17 2.10 -6.37 -5.20
CA GLY A 17 0.96 -5.99 -4.37
C GLY A 17 1.26 -4.80 -3.45
N ALA A 18 2.47 -4.73 -2.88
CA ALA A 18 2.90 -3.59 -2.09
C ALA A 18 2.92 -2.28 -2.91
N GLU A 19 3.47 -2.31 -4.13
CA GLU A 19 3.58 -1.12 -4.99
C GLU A 19 2.21 -0.71 -5.57
N ILE A 20 1.32 -1.68 -5.87
CA ILE A 20 -0.07 -1.37 -6.24
C ILE A 20 -0.78 -0.64 -5.10
N ALA A 21 -0.66 -1.15 -3.87
CA ALA A 21 -1.23 -0.49 -2.69
C ALA A 21 -0.65 0.92 -2.50
N PHE A 22 0.65 1.07 -2.70
CA PHE A 22 1.35 2.35 -2.57
C PHE A 22 0.86 3.39 -3.58
N VAL A 23 0.74 3.05 -4.86
CA VAL A 23 0.27 3.99 -5.90
C VAL A 23 -1.15 4.47 -5.61
N TYR A 24 -2.06 3.59 -5.16
CA TYR A 24 -3.41 4.02 -4.75
C TYR A 24 -3.37 4.93 -3.53
N ALA A 25 -2.50 4.65 -2.55
CA ALA A 25 -2.33 5.50 -1.38
C ALA A 25 -1.82 6.90 -1.77
N LEU A 26 -0.83 6.99 -2.67
CA LEU A 26 -0.33 8.27 -3.21
C LEU A 26 -1.41 9.03 -3.98
N ALA A 27 -2.33 8.33 -4.66
CA ALA A 27 -3.47 8.93 -5.34
C ALA A 27 -4.62 9.36 -4.38
N GLY A 28 -4.41 9.23 -3.07
CA GLY A 28 -5.33 9.68 -2.02
C GLY A 28 -6.47 8.70 -1.72
N HIS A 29 -6.35 7.45 -2.15
CA HIS A 29 -7.33 6.42 -1.80
C HIS A 29 -7.10 5.90 -0.37
N PRO A 30 -8.16 5.59 0.40
CA PRO A 30 -8.02 4.77 1.60
C PRO A 30 -7.59 3.35 1.19
N VAL A 31 -6.40 2.91 1.61
CA VAL A 31 -5.84 1.60 1.22
C VAL A 31 -5.66 0.69 2.42
N ARG A 32 -6.01 -0.60 2.25
CA ARG A 32 -5.67 -1.68 3.18
C ARG A 32 -4.85 -2.74 2.46
N LEU A 33 -3.58 -2.86 2.83
CA LEU A 33 -2.71 -3.97 2.41
C LEU A 33 -2.82 -5.12 3.41
N ASN A 34 -3.04 -6.34 2.92
CA ASN A 34 -3.14 -7.53 3.75
C ASN A 34 -2.26 -8.65 3.18
N ASP A 35 -1.60 -9.40 4.04
CA ASP A 35 -0.85 -10.60 3.69
C ASP A 35 -0.99 -11.62 4.83
N ALA A 36 -0.85 -12.90 4.52
CA ALA A 36 -0.84 -13.96 5.54
C ALA A 36 0.45 -13.93 6.39
N SER A 37 1.53 -13.33 5.89
CA SER A 37 2.81 -13.19 6.58
C SER A 37 3.01 -11.78 7.11
N GLU A 38 3.04 -11.63 8.43
CA GLU A 38 3.43 -10.37 9.09
C GLU A 38 4.84 -9.91 8.66
N ALA A 39 5.76 -10.85 8.46
CA ALA A 39 7.11 -10.55 8.00
C ALA A 39 7.12 -9.98 6.57
N ALA A 40 6.22 -10.43 5.69
CA ALA A 40 6.07 -9.85 4.36
C ALA A 40 5.51 -8.42 4.43
N LEU A 41 4.52 -8.17 5.29
CA LEU A 41 4.01 -6.82 5.53
C LEU A 41 5.09 -5.88 6.06
N ALA A 42 5.86 -6.30 7.07
CA ALA A 42 6.94 -5.49 7.63
C ALA A 42 7.98 -5.10 6.57
N ARG A 43 8.46 -6.06 5.77
CA ARG A 43 9.41 -5.79 4.67
C ARG A 43 8.82 -4.87 3.60
N ALA A 44 7.55 -5.07 3.24
CA ALA A 44 6.86 -4.21 2.29
C ALA A 44 6.80 -2.77 2.81
N LEU A 45 6.36 -2.56 4.05
CA LEU A 45 6.24 -1.23 4.65
C LEU A 45 7.60 -0.53 4.79
N GLU A 46 8.64 -1.24 5.23
CA GLU A 46 10.01 -0.70 5.31
C GLU A 46 10.51 -0.23 3.93
N ARG A 47 10.32 -1.07 2.90
CA ARG A 47 10.69 -0.71 1.52
C ARG A 47 9.90 0.51 1.04
N LEU A 48 8.59 0.52 1.22
CA LEU A 48 7.71 1.61 0.76
C LEU A 48 8.05 2.93 1.46
N ALA A 49 8.36 2.91 2.76
CA ALA A 49 8.84 4.08 3.49
C ALA A 49 10.14 4.63 2.87
N GLY A 50 11.11 3.76 2.59
CA GLY A 50 12.35 4.17 1.92
C GLY A 50 12.17 4.64 0.46
N ILE A 51 11.05 4.32 -0.19
CA ILE A 51 10.69 4.88 -1.51
C ILE A 51 10.05 6.26 -1.33
N TYR A 52 9.11 6.38 -0.39
CA TYR A 52 8.44 7.64 -0.06
C TYR A 52 9.43 8.73 0.35
N ASP A 53 10.43 8.39 1.16
CA ASP A 53 11.44 9.36 1.61
C ASP A 53 12.35 9.86 0.47
N LYS A 54 12.35 9.21 -0.70
CA LYS A 54 13.14 9.63 -1.86
C LYS A 54 12.41 10.67 -2.74
N GLY A 55 11.13 10.96 -2.51
CA GLY A 55 10.35 11.88 -3.34
C GLY A 55 8.99 12.25 -2.76
#